data_AF-A0A3S0SM36-F1
#
_entry.id   AF-A0A3S0SM36-F1
#
_cell.length_a   1.000
_cell.length_b   1.000
_cell.length_c   1.000
_cell.angle_alpha   90.00
_cell.angle_beta   90.00
_cell.angle_gamma   90.00
#
_symmetry.space_group_name_H-M   'P 1'
#
loop_
_entity.id
_entity.type
_entity.pdbx_description
1 polymer ?
#
loop_
_entity_poly.entity_id
_entity_poly.type
_entity_poly.pdbx_seq_one_letter_code
_entity_poly.pdbx_strand_id
1 'polypeptide(L)'
;MATQSTGGGSTTSFSNTPQAKDDSYIWTEDQLLSLQLYNAATKTITLDVMSNDLGGNAKSLFSVDDGDGNPITADYELLAKDVGANGASAWETTLLGNWVRINNGKIEFRISDGSGVAGSGADINTLSAGEILKDSFVYAIRLGNGTLSEANVSISLTGANDAASIVVDATVTDDRATVEAGAAGSGDASASGKLT
;
A
#
# COMPACT_ATOMS: atom_id res chain seq x y z
N MET A 1 -17.24 34.29 20.79
CA MET A 1 -16.41 33.38 19.97
C MET A 1 -16.67 31.98 20.51
N ALA A 2 -17.49 31.18 19.83
CA ALA A 2 -17.93 29.89 20.33
C ALA A 2 -16.85 28.83 20.05
N THR A 3 -16.35 28.18 21.10
CA THR A 3 -15.53 26.98 20.98
C THR A 3 -16.47 25.82 20.63
N GLN A 4 -16.48 25.42 19.35
CA GLN A 4 -17.20 24.23 18.93
C GLN A 4 -16.43 23.03 19.49
N SER A 5 -16.97 22.42 20.55
CA SER A 5 -16.45 21.18 21.13
C SER A 5 -17.23 20.03 20.50
N THR A 6 -16.70 19.50 19.39
CA THR A 6 -17.25 18.31 18.75
C THR A 6 -16.39 17.13 19.19
N GLY A 7 -16.73 16.50 20.31
CA GLY A 7 -16.33 15.11 20.67
C GLY A 7 -14.85 14.71 20.78
N GLY A 8 -13.89 15.51 20.32
CA GLY A 8 -12.50 15.09 20.11
C GLY A 8 -11.44 16.14 20.47
N GLY A 9 -11.71 17.43 20.37
CA GLY A 9 -10.75 18.50 20.72
C GLY A 9 -11.29 19.91 20.39
N SER A 10 -10.58 20.95 20.84
CA SER A 10 -10.88 22.33 20.46
C SER A 10 -10.21 22.66 19.13
N THR A 11 -10.93 23.27 18.17
CA THR A 11 -10.37 23.70 16.87
C THR A 11 -9.12 24.57 17.01
N THR A 12 -9.00 25.31 18.11
CA THR A 12 -7.85 26.15 18.44
C THR A 12 -6.59 25.39 18.85
N SER A 13 -6.71 24.16 19.37
CA SER A 13 -5.54 23.32 19.73
C SER A 13 -5.04 22.44 18.60
N PHE A 14 -5.88 22.19 17.59
CA PHE A 14 -5.57 21.32 16.45
C PHE A 14 -4.47 21.91 15.55
N SER A 15 -4.43 23.24 15.38
CA SER A 15 -3.51 23.94 14.47
C SER A 15 -2.28 24.60 15.13
N ASN A 16 -2.22 24.69 16.47
CA ASN A 16 -1.21 25.51 17.16
C ASN A 16 -0.09 24.71 17.84
N THR A 17 -0.13 23.38 17.84
CA THR A 17 0.94 22.55 18.43
C THR A 17 0.98 21.16 17.78
N PRO A 18 1.43 21.03 16.51
CA PRO A 18 1.54 19.72 15.88
C PRO A 18 2.49 18.83 16.71
N GLN A 19 1.96 17.73 17.22
CA GLN A 19 2.68 16.71 17.98
C GLN A 19 2.80 15.38 17.22
N ALA A 20 1.92 15.17 16.24
CA ALA A 20 2.13 14.22 15.16
C ALA A 20 3.15 14.78 14.18
N LYS A 21 3.88 13.90 13.52
CA LYS A 21 4.90 14.27 12.52
C LYS A 21 4.52 13.71 11.17
N ASP A 22 4.85 14.46 10.13
CA ASP A 22 4.65 13.97 8.77
C ASP A 22 5.46 12.70 8.51
N ASP A 23 4.85 11.78 7.76
CA ASP A 23 5.41 10.49 7.40
C ASP A 23 5.69 10.42 5.90
N SER A 24 6.86 9.90 5.56
CA SER A 24 7.27 9.69 4.17
C SER A 24 7.66 8.25 3.93
N TYR A 25 6.99 7.65 2.95
CA TYR A 25 7.18 6.27 2.56
C TYR A 25 7.57 6.19 1.08
N ILE A 26 8.81 5.77 0.84
CA ILE A 26 9.38 5.68 -0.51
C ILE A 26 9.93 4.27 -0.68
N TRP A 27 9.26 3.49 -1.53
CA TRP A 27 9.60 2.09 -1.77
C TRP A 27 9.49 1.72 -3.24
N THR A 28 10.14 0.61 -3.60
CA THR A 28 9.74 -0.20 -4.75
C THR A 28 8.76 -1.28 -4.31
N GLU A 29 8.02 -1.87 -5.25
CA GLU A 29 7.13 -3.01 -4.94
C GLU A 29 7.87 -4.20 -4.32
N ASP A 30 9.09 -4.50 -4.80
CA ASP A 30 9.98 -5.51 -4.20
C ASP A 30 10.35 -5.20 -2.74
N GLN A 31 10.56 -3.91 -2.42
CA GLN A 31 10.90 -3.50 -1.06
C GLN A 31 9.73 -3.75 -0.11
N LEU A 32 8.50 -3.49 -0.55
CA LEU A 32 7.29 -3.79 0.24
C LEU A 32 7.17 -5.27 0.60
N LEU A 33 7.50 -6.16 -0.34
CA LEU A 33 7.53 -7.60 -0.12
C LEU A 33 8.66 -7.99 0.85
N SER A 34 9.89 -7.51 0.61
CA SER A 34 11.05 -7.84 1.45
C SER A 34 10.90 -7.37 2.90
N LEU A 35 10.26 -6.22 3.12
CA LEU A 35 9.99 -5.64 4.43
C LEU A 35 8.72 -6.21 5.08
N GLN A 36 8.00 -7.10 4.39
CA GLN A 36 6.73 -7.69 4.85
C GLN A 36 5.66 -6.63 5.16
N LEU A 37 5.68 -5.52 4.42
CA LEU A 37 4.72 -4.43 4.56
C LEU A 37 3.49 -4.63 3.65
N TYR A 38 3.58 -5.52 2.66
CA TYR A 38 2.49 -5.86 1.75
C TYR A 38 1.89 -7.25 2.02
N ASN A 39 0.57 -7.31 2.12
CA ASN A 39 -0.22 -8.53 2.19
C ASN A 39 -0.90 -8.79 0.84
N ALA A 40 -0.40 -9.79 0.10
CA ALA A 40 -0.91 -10.14 -1.22
C ALA A 40 -2.34 -10.74 -1.21
N ALA A 41 -2.81 -11.30 -0.10
CA ALA A 41 -4.17 -11.85 -0.02
C ALA A 41 -5.21 -10.73 0.08
N THR A 42 -4.87 -9.64 0.75
CA THR A 42 -5.77 -8.50 0.97
C THR A 42 -5.41 -7.28 0.15
N LYS A 43 -4.31 -7.32 -0.62
CA LYS A 43 -3.75 -6.22 -1.40
C LYS A 43 -3.47 -4.98 -0.54
N THR A 44 -3.04 -5.20 0.70
CA THR A 44 -2.84 -4.15 1.71
C THR A 44 -1.37 -3.84 1.89
N ILE A 45 -1.02 -2.55 1.85
CA ILE A 45 0.24 -2.00 2.35
C ILE A 45 -0.01 -1.48 3.77
N THR A 46 0.86 -1.83 4.72
CA THR A 46 0.78 -1.38 6.12
C THR A 46 1.75 -0.24 6.36
N LEU A 47 1.24 0.86 6.91
CA LEU A 47 2.00 2.07 7.23
C LEU A 47 2.03 2.29 8.74
N ASP A 48 3.24 2.37 9.28
CA ASP A 48 3.48 2.61 10.70
C ASP A 48 3.76 4.09 11.00
N VAL A 49 2.72 4.90 10.86
CA VAL A 49 2.78 6.35 11.09
C VAL A 49 3.05 6.68 12.56
N MET A 50 2.63 5.80 13.48
CA MET A 50 2.87 6.02 14.90
C MET A 50 4.34 5.84 15.30
N SER A 51 5.19 5.22 14.47
CA SER A 51 6.57 4.85 14.84
C SER A 51 7.45 6.03 15.28
N ASN A 52 7.30 7.20 14.66
CA ASN A 52 8.04 8.43 14.96
C ASN A 52 7.33 9.34 15.99
N ASP A 53 6.11 8.94 16.39
CA ASP A 53 5.19 9.73 17.19
C ASP A 53 4.99 9.18 18.60
N LEU A 54 5.51 8.00 18.95
CA LEU A 54 5.37 7.35 20.27
C LEU A 54 6.01 8.10 21.47
N GLY A 55 6.59 9.28 21.29
CA GLY A 55 7.19 10.07 22.38
C GLY A 55 6.15 10.74 23.29
N GLY A 56 6.02 10.25 24.54
CA GLY A 56 5.31 10.89 25.66
C GLY A 56 3.78 10.81 25.64
N ASN A 57 3.18 10.33 26.75
CA ASN A 57 1.74 10.03 26.93
C ASN A 57 1.16 9.04 25.90
N ALA A 58 0.07 8.35 26.25
CA ALA A 58 -0.61 7.45 25.32
C ALA A 58 -1.03 8.23 24.06
N LYS A 59 -0.71 7.72 22.87
CA LYS A 59 -1.14 8.28 21.59
C LYS A 59 -1.78 7.19 20.76
N SER A 60 -2.89 7.50 20.10
CA SER A 60 -3.59 6.55 19.25
C SER A 60 -4.07 7.24 17.98
N LEU A 61 -4.02 6.54 16.86
CA LEU A 61 -4.74 6.96 15.65
C LEU A 61 -6.21 7.18 15.96
N PHE A 62 -6.74 8.28 15.47
CA PHE A 62 -8.10 8.75 15.77
C PHE A 62 -8.96 8.84 14.52
N SER A 63 -8.40 9.42 13.45
CA SER A 63 -9.06 9.63 12.17
C SER A 63 -8.05 9.67 11.03
N VAL A 64 -8.54 9.41 9.81
CA VAL A 64 -7.79 9.50 8.55
C VAL A 64 -8.71 10.16 7.52
N ASP A 65 -8.16 10.98 6.64
CA ASP A 65 -8.94 11.68 5.62
C ASP A 65 -8.08 11.90 4.37
N ASP A 66 -8.72 12.12 3.22
CA ASP A 66 -8.07 12.45 1.96
C ASP A 66 -7.39 13.83 1.97
N GLY A 67 -7.70 14.64 2.98
CA GLY A 67 -7.11 15.94 3.24
C GLY A 67 -7.79 17.04 2.43
N ASP A 68 -9.13 16.98 2.32
CA ASP A 68 -10.05 17.92 1.65
C ASP A 68 -9.67 18.31 0.19
N GLY A 69 -8.75 17.56 -0.42
CA GLY A 69 -8.06 17.92 -1.65
C GLY A 69 -7.06 19.08 -1.53
N ASN A 70 -6.78 19.58 -0.31
CA ASN A 70 -5.83 20.66 -0.05
C ASN A 70 -5.13 20.51 1.33
N PRO A 71 -3.97 19.82 1.40
CA PRO A 71 -3.26 19.47 2.65
C PRO A 71 -2.66 20.64 3.46
N ILE A 72 -3.07 21.89 3.18
CA ILE A 72 -2.54 23.13 3.77
C ILE A 72 -3.57 23.82 4.69
N THR A 73 -4.84 23.40 4.65
CA THR A 73 -5.87 23.82 5.60
C THR A 73 -6.16 22.70 6.57
N ALA A 74 -6.26 23.03 7.86
CA ALA A 74 -6.61 22.05 8.89
C ALA A 74 -7.91 21.34 8.50
N ASP A 75 -7.83 20.02 8.40
CA ASP A 75 -8.95 19.21 7.98
C ASP A 75 -9.90 18.98 9.18
N TYR A 76 -11.08 19.58 9.10
CA TYR A 76 -12.05 19.51 10.19
C TYR A 76 -12.81 18.18 10.23
N GLU A 77 -12.74 17.36 9.17
CA GLU A 77 -13.33 16.01 9.15
C GLU A 77 -12.58 15.10 10.15
N LEU A 78 -11.27 15.32 10.31
CA LEU A 78 -10.43 14.64 11.30
C LEU A 78 -10.83 14.89 12.78
N LEU A 79 -11.71 15.85 13.07
CA LEU A 79 -12.23 16.05 14.43
C LEU A 79 -13.24 14.98 14.84
N ALA A 80 -13.86 14.30 13.87
CA ALA A 80 -14.67 13.12 14.12
C ALA A 80 -13.77 11.88 14.29
N LYS A 81 -14.21 10.93 15.12
CA LYS A 81 -13.46 9.69 15.32
C LYS A 81 -13.90 8.66 14.27
N ASP A 82 -12.97 8.16 13.47
CA ASP A 82 -13.29 7.13 12.47
C ASP A 82 -13.08 5.73 13.02
N VAL A 83 -12.15 5.58 13.96
CA VAL A 83 -11.83 4.26 14.54
C VAL A 83 -12.99 3.74 15.38
N GLY A 84 -13.60 2.65 14.92
CA GLY A 84 -14.66 1.93 15.62
C GLY A 84 -14.18 1.15 16.85
N ALA A 85 -15.10 0.48 17.53
CA ALA A 85 -14.81 -0.34 18.71
C ALA A 85 -13.92 -1.56 18.41
N ASN A 86 -13.89 -2.02 17.16
CA ASN A 86 -13.05 -3.10 16.68
C ASN A 86 -11.61 -2.66 16.34
N GLY A 87 -11.27 -1.38 16.52
CA GLY A 87 -9.94 -0.85 16.20
C GLY A 87 -9.72 -0.55 14.72
N ALA A 88 -10.77 -0.58 13.89
CA ALA A 88 -10.71 -0.24 12.48
C ALA A 88 -11.66 0.90 12.11
N SER A 89 -11.29 1.73 11.15
CA SER A 89 -12.19 2.68 10.48
C SER A 89 -12.81 2.07 9.22
N ALA A 90 -13.79 2.78 8.64
CA ALA A 90 -14.23 2.51 7.28
C ALA A 90 -13.10 2.77 6.27
N TRP A 91 -13.26 2.25 5.06
CA TRP A 91 -12.37 2.60 3.96
C TRP A 91 -12.79 3.96 3.39
N GLU A 92 -11.80 4.82 3.18
CA GLU A 92 -11.93 6.14 2.57
C GLU A 92 -11.05 6.20 1.31
N THR A 93 -11.43 7.05 0.38
CA THR A 93 -10.68 7.27 -0.86
C THR A 93 -9.73 8.44 -0.67
N THR A 94 -8.46 8.28 -1.01
CA THR A 94 -7.54 9.41 -1.19
C THR A 94 -7.99 10.27 -2.37
N LEU A 95 -7.39 11.46 -2.53
CA LEU A 95 -7.64 12.34 -3.67
C LEU A 95 -7.41 11.66 -5.03
N LEU A 96 -6.48 10.70 -5.08
CA LEU A 96 -6.16 9.93 -6.29
C LEU A 96 -6.97 8.63 -6.43
N GLY A 97 -7.95 8.44 -5.54
CA GLY A 97 -8.91 7.33 -5.59
C GLY A 97 -8.38 6.00 -5.06
N ASN A 98 -7.24 6.00 -4.37
CA ASN A 98 -6.75 4.82 -3.64
C ASN A 98 -7.43 4.70 -2.29
N TRP A 99 -7.30 3.56 -1.62
CA TRP A 99 -8.02 3.32 -0.37
C TRP A 99 -7.12 3.47 0.84
N VAL A 100 -7.63 4.15 1.86
CA VAL A 100 -7.00 4.26 3.18
C VAL A 100 -7.99 3.86 4.27
N ARG A 101 -7.47 3.27 5.35
CA ARG A 101 -8.20 3.15 6.62
C ARG A 101 -7.23 3.01 7.78
N ILE A 102 -7.71 3.26 8.98
CA ILE A 102 -7.02 2.85 10.20
C ILE A 102 -7.41 1.40 10.51
N ASN A 103 -6.44 0.58 10.89
CA ASN A 103 -6.67 -0.76 11.41
C ASN A 103 -5.61 -1.10 12.47
N ASN A 104 -6.05 -1.43 13.68
CA ASN A 104 -5.20 -1.85 14.80
C ASN A 104 -4.01 -0.91 15.07
N GLY A 105 -4.24 0.40 14.99
CA GLY A 105 -3.21 1.41 15.29
C GLY A 105 -2.15 1.59 14.21
N LYS A 106 -2.37 1.05 13.01
CA LYS A 106 -1.64 1.34 11.78
C LYS A 106 -2.60 1.91 10.73
N ILE A 107 -2.05 2.49 9.66
CA ILE A 107 -2.81 2.84 8.48
C ILE A 107 -2.62 1.73 7.44
N GLU A 108 -3.72 1.28 6.85
CA GLU A 108 -3.72 0.39 5.70
C GLU A 108 -3.99 1.21 4.44
N PHE A 109 -3.14 1.03 3.44
CA PHE A 109 -3.26 1.63 2.12
C PHE A 109 -3.46 0.53 1.06
N ARG A 110 -4.33 0.76 0.08
CA ARG A 110 -4.49 -0.12 -1.09
C ARG A 110 -4.55 0.71 -2.35
N ILE A 111 -3.79 0.29 -3.37
CA ILE A 111 -3.94 0.82 -4.73
C ILE A 111 -5.33 0.40 -5.21
N SER A 112 -6.15 1.31 -5.73
CA SER A 112 -7.50 0.95 -6.18
C SER A 112 -7.45 0.01 -7.39
N ASP A 113 -8.33 -0.99 -7.40
CA ASP A 113 -8.55 -1.85 -8.58
C ASP A 113 -9.47 -1.22 -9.64
N GLY A 114 -9.96 0.00 -9.39
CA GLY A 114 -10.88 0.72 -10.28
C GLY A 114 -12.33 0.21 -10.23
N SER A 115 -12.66 -0.78 -9.40
CA SER A 115 -14.03 -1.31 -9.28
C SER A 115 -14.98 -0.35 -8.55
N GLY A 116 -14.44 0.62 -7.81
CA GLY A 116 -15.20 1.51 -6.92
C GLY A 116 -15.75 0.80 -5.67
N VAL A 117 -15.43 -0.48 -5.47
CA VAL A 117 -15.79 -1.21 -4.25
C VAL A 117 -14.83 -0.83 -3.14
N ALA A 118 -15.37 -0.37 -2.01
CA ALA A 118 -14.59 0.14 -0.89
C ALA A 118 -13.54 -0.87 -0.40
N GLY A 119 -12.27 -0.45 -0.45
CA GLY A 119 -11.13 -1.27 -0.06
C GLY A 119 -10.76 -2.36 -1.07
N SER A 120 -11.39 -2.49 -2.23
CA SER A 120 -10.89 -3.42 -3.25
C SER A 120 -9.59 -2.90 -3.85
N GLY A 121 -8.54 -3.73 -3.75
CA GLY A 121 -7.19 -3.34 -4.10
C GLY A 121 -6.66 -4.05 -5.35
N ALA A 122 -5.88 -3.35 -6.15
CA ALA A 122 -5.01 -3.91 -7.17
C ALA A 122 -3.76 -4.54 -6.53
N ASP A 123 -3.15 -5.51 -7.22
CA ASP A 123 -1.84 -6.01 -6.81
C ASP A 123 -0.76 -4.97 -7.08
N ILE A 124 0.25 -4.84 -6.21
CA ILE A 124 1.35 -3.90 -6.44
C ILE A 124 2.10 -4.20 -7.74
N ASN A 125 2.18 -5.48 -8.13
CA ASN A 125 2.82 -5.96 -9.36
C ASN A 125 2.08 -5.54 -10.65
N THR A 126 1.00 -4.74 -10.55
CA THR A 126 0.41 -4.10 -11.73
C THR A 126 1.18 -2.86 -12.17
N LEU A 127 2.06 -2.32 -11.32
CA LEU A 127 2.90 -1.18 -11.66
C LEU A 127 3.97 -1.61 -12.66
N SER A 128 4.06 -0.90 -13.79
CA SER A 128 5.09 -1.19 -14.78
C SER A 128 6.47 -0.79 -14.27
N ALA A 129 7.53 -1.41 -14.80
CA ALA A 129 8.89 -1.03 -14.46
C ALA A 129 9.16 0.47 -14.70
N GLY A 130 9.50 1.20 -13.63
CA GLY A 130 9.72 2.64 -13.65
C GLY A 130 8.45 3.50 -13.57
N GLU A 131 7.26 2.90 -13.52
CA GLU A 131 6.02 3.58 -13.16
C GLU A 131 6.10 4.01 -11.69
N ILE A 132 5.67 5.26 -11.40
CA ILE A 132 5.69 5.80 -10.05
C ILE A 132 4.28 6.22 -9.66
N LEU A 133 3.69 5.49 -8.72
CA LEU A 133 2.48 5.91 -8.02
C LEU A 133 2.87 6.84 -6.87
N LYS A 134 2.27 8.03 -6.83
CA LYS A 134 2.43 8.99 -5.74
C LYS A 134 1.05 9.27 -5.16
N ASP A 135 0.94 9.30 -3.84
CA ASP A 135 -0.32 9.63 -3.17
C ASP A 135 -0.04 10.32 -1.83
N SER A 136 -1.05 11.03 -1.32
CA SER A 136 -0.99 11.72 -0.04
C SER A 136 -2.36 11.77 0.61
N PHE A 137 -2.36 11.76 1.94
CA PHE A 137 -3.55 11.90 2.76
C PHE A 137 -3.15 12.37 4.16
N VAL A 138 -4.12 12.74 4.99
CA VAL A 138 -3.89 13.24 6.35
C VAL A 138 -4.43 12.27 7.39
N TYR A 139 -3.90 12.37 8.60
CA TYR A 139 -4.44 11.65 9.74
C TYR A 139 -4.35 12.49 11.00
N ALA A 140 -5.21 12.20 11.97
CA ALA A 140 -5.06 12.73 13.32
C ALA A 140 -4.75 11.63 14.34
N ILE A 141 -3.87 11.96 15.27
CA ILE A 141 -3.66 11.21 16.50
C ILE A 141 -4.35 11.91 17.66
N ARG A 142 -4.84 11.11 18.59
CA ARG A 142 -5.31 11.59 19.90
C ARG A 142 -4.23 11.37 20.94
N LEU A 143 -3.81 12.46 21.57
CA LEU A 143 -2.86 12.48 22.68
C LEU A 143 -3.52 12.05 23.99
N GLY A 144 -2.72 11.69 24.99
CA GLY A 144 -3.23 11.18 26.27
C GLY A 144 -4.02 12.21 27.09
N ASN A 145 -3.83 13.50 26.82
CA ASN A 145 -4.63 14.60 27.39
C ASN A 145 -5.93 14.87 26.59
N GLY A 146 -6.18 14.10 25.54
CA GLY A 146 -7.36 14.21 24.68
C GLY A 146 -7.21 15.17 23.50
N THR A 147 -6.10 15.92 23.38
CA THR A 147 -5.85 16.81 22.23
C THR A 147 -5.68 16.00 20.94
N LEU A 148 -6.18 16.52 19.83
CA LEU A 148 -5.93 15.98 18.49
C LEU A 148 -4.77 16.72 17.83
N SER A 149 -3.95 15.99 17.09
CA SER A 149 -2.87 16.54 16.25
C SER A 149 -2.90 15.88 14.88
N GLU A 150 -2.86 16.71 13.85
CA GLU A 150 -2.81 16.31 12.45
C GLU A 150 -1.36 16.10 11.97
N ALA A 151 -1.16 15.20 11.01
CA ALA A 151 0.04 15.05 10.20
C ALA A 151 -0.29 14.52 8.79
N ASN A 152 0.63 14.75 7.86
CA ASN A 152 0.53 14.29 6.48
C ASN A 152 1.28 12.98 6.26
N VAL A 153 0.72 12.10 5.42
CA VAL A 153 1.43 10.95 4.86
C VAL A 153 1.69 11.21 3.38
N SER A 154 2.93 10.97 2.94
CA SER A 154 3.31 10.96 1.53
C SER A 154 3.84 9.59 1.13
N ILE A 155 3.26 9.02 0.07
CA ILE A 155 3.62 7.72 -0.49
C ILE A 155 4.22 7.92 -1.88
N SER A 156 5.33 7.24 -2.15
CA SER A 156 5.89 7.08 -3.49
C SER A 156 6.26 5.61 -3.69
N LEU A 157 5.52 4.92 -4.55
CA LEU A 157 5.76 3.52 -4.91
C LEU A 157 6.24 3.42 -6.35
N THR A 158 7.40 2.81 -6.56
CA THR A 158 7.98 2.59 -7.89
C THR A 158 7.84 1.12 -8.31
N GLY A 159 7.26 0.87 -9.49
CA GLY A 159 7.27 -0.45 -10.11
C GLY A 159 8.71 -0.86 -10.47
N ALA A 160 9.08 -2.07 -10.09
CA ALA A 160 10.39 -2.65 -10.40
C ALA A 160 10.31 -3.45 -11.70
N ASN A 161 11.48 -3.75 -12.29
CA ASN A 161 11.51 -4.71 -13.38
C ASN A 161 11.67 -6.12 -12.81
N ASP A 162 10.58 -6.89 -12.82
CA ASP A 162 10.60 -8.28 -12.39
C ASP A 162 11.48 -9.16 -13.29
N ALA A 163 12.12 -10.17 -12.69
CA ALA A 163 12.73 -11.23 -13.45
C ALA A 163 11.64 -12.08 -14.14
N ALA A 164 11.93 -12.59 -15.33
CA ALA A 164 11.00 -13.48 -16.03
C ALA A 164 10.66 -14.70 -15.15
N SER A 165 9.40 -14.81 -14.75
CA SER A 165 8.89 -15.96 -14.02
C SER A 165 8.40 -17.01 -15.02
N ILE A 166 9.16 -18.10 -15.18
CA ILE A 166 8.69 -19.28 -15.91
C ILE A 166 7.94 -20.17 -14.93
N VAL A 167 6.61 -20.10 -14.95
CA VAL A 167 5.76 -21.06 -14.25
C VAL A 167 5.66 -22.30 -15.12
N VAL A 168 6.35 -23.37 -14.73
CA VAL A 168 6.19 -24.68 -15.38
C VAL A 168 4.88 -25.29 -14.89
N ASP A 169 3.87 -25.29 -15.75
CA ASP A 169 2.63 -26.03 -15.47
C ASP A 169 2.98 -27.53 -15.31
N ALA A 170 2.73 -28.08 -14.13
CA ALA A 170 3.01 -29.49 -13.84
C ALA A 170 2.07 -30.45 -14.60
N THR A 171 1.00 -29.95 -15.20
CA THR A 171 0.03 -30.73 -15.99
C THR A 171 0.34 -30.76 -17.49
N VAL A 172 1.14 -29.81 -17.97
CA VAL A 172 1.62 -29.80 -19.36
C VAL A 172 2.82 -30.74 -19.47
N THR A 173 2.57 -31.93 -20.01
CA THR A 173 3.61 -32.97 -20.21
C THR A 173 4.50 -32.65 -21.43
N ASP A 174 4.05 -31.77 -22.32
CA ASP A 174 4.69 -31.50 -23.62
C ASP A 174 5.98 -30.67 -23.51
N ASP A 175 6.08 -29.74 -22.55
CA ASP A 175 7.24 -28.85 -22.43
C ASP A 175 8.49 -29.52 -21.83
N ARG A 176 8.39 -30.80 -21.46
CA ARG A 176 9.50 -31.60 -20.89
C ARG A 176 10.04 -32.65 -21.86
N ALA A 177 9.48 -32.77 -23.06
CA ALA A 177 9.85 -33.81 -24.00
C ALA A 177 10.90 -33.29 -24.99
N THR A 178 12.15 -33.76 -24.86
CA THR A 178 13.08 -33.76 -25.98
C THR A 178 12.58 -34.78 -27.00
N VAL A 179 11.96 -34.32 -28.09
CA VAL A 179 11.67 -35.19 -29.24
C VAL A 179 12.95 -35.31 -30.07
N GLU A 180 13.69 -36.40 -29.88
CA GLU A 180 14.73 -36.82 -30.83
C GLU A 180 14.06 -37.10 -32.18
N ALA A 181 14.30 -36.24 -33.17
CA ALA A 181 13.91 -36.48 -34.56
C ALA A 181 14.85 -37.53 -35.17
N GLY A 182 14.79 -38.76 -34.66
CA GLY A 182 15.61 -39.86 -35.13
C GLY A 182 15.06 -41.16 -34.58
N ALA A 183 14.47 -41.98 -35.44
CA ALA A 183 14.25 -43.37 -35.09
C ALA A 183 15.61 -44.00 -34.77
N ALA A 184 15.75 -44.61 -33.59
CA ALA A 184 16.90 -45.45 -33.28
C ALA A 184 16.99 -46.55 -34.36
N GLY A 185 18.01 -46.49 -35.22
CA GLY A 185 18.30 -47.52 -36.21
C GLY A 185 18.10 -47.16 -37.69
N SER A 186 17.84 -45.90 -38.07
CA SER A 186 17.80 -45.51 -39.50
C SER A 186 19.10 -44.88 -40.04
N GLY A 187 20.16 -44.82 -39.24
CA GLY A 187 21.49 -44.48 -39.73
C GLY A 187 22.15 -45.72 -40.31
N ASP A 188 22.23 -45.82 -41.64
CA ASP A 188 23.13 -46.78 -42.29
C ASP A 188 24.58 -46.40 -41.92
N ALA A 189 25.15 -47.12 -40.96
CA ALA A 189 26.53 -46.92 -40.50
C ALA A 189 27.58 -47.20 -41.58
N SER A 190 27.18 -47.66 -42.77
CA SER A 190 28.06 -47.97 -43.90
C SER A 190 27.99 -46.99 -45.07
N ALA A 191 27.24 -45.88 -44.94
CA ALA A 191 27.17 -44.84 -45.95
C ALA A 191 28.56 -44.21 -46.22
N SER A 192 29.27 -44.73 -47.23
CA SER A 192 30.54 -44.21 -47.74
C SER A 192 30.36 -43.78 -49.21
N GLY A 193 29.66 -42.68 -49.41
CA GLY A 193 29.58 -42.02 -50.70
C GLY A 193 30.84 -41.21 -50.96
N LYS A 194 31.66 -41.61 -51.93
CA LYS A 194 32.74 -40.76 -52.45
C LYS A 194 32.12 -39.68 -53.35
N LEU A 195 32.30 -38.41 -52.99
CA LEU A 195 31.96 -37.29 -53.86
C LEU A 195 32.84 -37.37 -55.12
N THR A 196 32.20 -37.53 -56.28
CA THR A 196 32.82 -37.35 -57.60
C THR A 196 32.66 -35.91 -58.06
#